data_AF-A0A0D9X2S5-F1
#
_entry.id   AF-A0A0D9X2S5-F1
#
_cell.length_a   1.000
_cell.length_b   1.000
_cell.length_c   1.000
_cell.angle_alpha   90.00
_cell.angle_beta   90.00
_cell.angle_gamma   90.00
#
_symmetry.space_group_name_H-M   'P 1'
#
loop_
_entity.id
_entity.type
_entity.pdbx_description
1 polymer ?
#
loop_
_entity_poly.entity_id
_entity_poly.type
_entity_poly.pdbx_seq_one_letter_code
_entity_poly.pdbx_strand_id
1 'polypeptide(L)'
;MAPDSDSPAASPSPSPPAPAPLYAAPLAGFVSLLAARRFGAAKSLLATLITPRLLAVPFADLAAASLPTAAPLHAVAAFYDMLFRAYADSGAPARAAEAFELTVSRLGGLDPRSLTSSLLSLRRAGHLDTAADLLRQAVASCPDSVTPLSASVVVDGFCKSGRVAHARQLLDEMPRHDVKINALCYNSLLHAYTREKDDDRVAEVLKVMEDEGVEPTVGTYTILVDGFSAARDISKVEAVLDDMKRKNLSGDVQLYSTVINAYCRAGNVRKASEVFDECVENGIEPNERTYGALINAFCKIGQMEAAEILMADMQARGVGINQIVFNTMIDGYCRKSMVDKALEVKIFMEKMGIELDVYTYNTLACGLRRGNRLDEAKNLLHIMIEKGVKPNHVSYTTLISIHCNEGDMVEARRLFREMAANGAKPSLVTYNVMMDGYIKKGSMREAERFKKEMEKKGLVPDIYSYAALVHGHCVNGKVDVALKLFEEMKQRGSKPNLVAYTALISGLAKEGRSEEAFQLYENMLGDGLTPDDTLYSALVGSLHTDKKENVSPRRS
;
A
#
# COMPACT_ATOMS: atom_id res chain seq x y z
N MET A 1 48.76 -61.15 -3.22
CA MET A 1 49.88 -60.28 -3.63
C MET A 1 49.92 -59.10 -2.67
N ALA A 2 50.96 -59.01 -1.85
CA ALA A 2 51.35 -57.77 -1.17
C ALA A 2 52.28 -56.95 -2.12
N PRO A 3 52.85 -55.78 -1.79
CA PRO A 3 52.63 -54.78 -0.71
C PRO A 3 52.76 -53.29 -1.20
N ASP A 4 52.88 -52.36 -0.23
CA ASP A 4 53.56 -51.03 -0.25
C ASP A 4 52.81 -49.81 -0.86
N SER A 5 52.84 -48.59 -0.32
CA SER A 5 53.62 -47.96 0.78
C SER A 5 53.10 -46.53 1.09
N ASP A 6 53.24 -46.12 2.36
CA ASP A 6 53.53 -44.78 2.90
C ASP A 6 52.85 -43.48 2.40
N SER A 7 52.25 -42.74 3.35
CA SER A 7 52.62 -41.33 3.65
C SER A 7 51.85 -40.78 4.88
N PRO A 8 52.37 -39.75 5.57
CA PRO A 8 52.43 -39.69 7.03
C PRO A 8 51.33 -38.86 7.69
N ALA A 9 51.25 -39.01 9.01
CA ALA A 9 50.46 -38.22 9.94
C ALA A 9 50.61 -36.70 9.69
N ALA A 10 49.50 -36.05 9.35
CA ALA A 10 49.40 -34.61 9.35
C ALA A 10 49.36 -34.11 10.80
N SER A 11 50.39 -33.34 11.16
CA SER A 11 50.42 -32.49 12.34
C SER A 11 49.18 -31.57 12.39
N PRO A 12 48.70 -31.18 13.58
CA PRO A 12 47.67 -30.16 13.69
C PRO A 12 48.25 -28.88 13.09
N SER A 13 47.54 -28.33 12.10
CA SER A 13 47.85 -27.02 11.53
C SER A 13 47.93 -25.98 12.66
N PRO A 14 48.87 -25.03 12.59
CA PRO A 14 48.94 -23.98 13.60
C PRO A 14 47.65 -23.17 13.53
N SER A 15 47.00 -23.00 14.69
CA SER A 15 45.98 -21.98 14.89
C SER A 15 46.48 -20.66 14.29
N PRO A 16 45.67 -19.93 13.50
CA PRO A 16 46.12 -18.67 12.94
C PRO A 16 46.54 -17.73 14.08
N PRO A 17 47.60 -16.90 13.89
CA PRO A 17 48.05 -15.99 14.93
C PRO A 17 46.90 -15.06 15.33
N ALA A 18 46.77 -14.80 16.63
CA ALA A 18 45.78 -13.87 17.16
C ALA A 18 45.85 -12.54 16.38
N PRO A 19 44.75 -12.01 15.84
CA PRO A 19 44.76 -10.82 14.97
C PRO A 19 45.13 -9.50 15.68
N ALA A 20 45.23 -9.48 17.01
CA ALA A 20 45.49 -8.28 17.82
C ALA A 20 46.82 -7.54 17.56
N PRO A 21 47.98 -8.18 17.30
CA PRO A 21 49.26 -7.50 17.12
C PRO A 21 49.34 -6.66 15.83
N LEU A 22 48.60 -7.04 14.78
CA LEU A 22 48.67 -6.40 13.46
C LEU A 22 48.03 -5.00 13.46
N TYR A 23 47.09 -4.77 14.38
CA TYR A 23 46.36 -3.50 14.52
C TYR A 23 46.86 -2.64 15.69
N ALA A 24 47.80 -3.14 16.50
CA ALA A 24 48.31 -2.45 17.69
C ALA A 24 48.99 -1.11 17.35
N ALA A 25 49.87 -1.05 16.33
CA ALA A 25 50.55 0.18 15.96
C ALA A 25 49.61 1.26 15.36
N PRO A 26 48.69 0.94 14.43
CA PRO A 26 47.69 1.90 13.96
C PRO A 26 46.73 2.38 15.06
N LEU A 27 46.31 1.49 15.97
CA LEU A 27 45.44 1.86 17.10
C LEU A 27 46.17 2.69 18.15
N ALA A 28 47.46 2.46 18.40
CA ALA A 28 48.29 3.33 19.23
C ALA A 28 48.41 4.74 18.61
N GLY A 29 48.56 4.82 17.28
CA GLY A 29 48.51 6.09 16.54
C GLY A 29 47.15 6.80 16.68
N PHE A 30 46.05 6.05 16.62
CA PHE A 30 44.71 6.55 16.90
C PHE A 30 44.60 7.11 18.33
N VAL A 31 45.02 6.37 19.36
CA VAL A 31 45.00 6.82 20.76
C VAL A 31 45.88 8.07 20.97
N SER A 32 47.04 8.14 20.32
CA SER A 32 47.91 9.33 20.38
C SER A 32 47.24 10.58 19.78
N LEU A 33 46.46 10.44 18.70
CA LEU A 33 45.69 11.54 18.12
C LEU A 33 44.57 12.00 19.05
N LEU A 34 43.94 11.07 19.78
CA LEU A 34 42.93 11.40 20.79
C LEU A 34 43.55 12.14 21.98
N ALA A 35 44.71 11.70 22.47
CA ALA A 35 45.46 12.38 23.52
C ALA A 35 45.87 13.80 23.12
N ALA A 36 46.14 14.02 21.82
CA ALA A 36 46.43 15.34 21.26
C ALA A 36 45.16 16.16 20.90
N ARG A 37 43.95 15.70 21.25
CA ARG A 37 42.65 16.33 20.92
C ARG A 37 42.39 16.55 19.42
N ARG A 38 43.05 15.79 18.55
CA ARG A 38 42.86 15.84 17.09
C ARG A 38 41.75 14.89 16.63
N PHE A 39 40.53 15.09 17.14
CA PHE A 39 39.39 14.18 16.94
C PHE A 39 39.01 13.96 15.47
N GLY A 40 39.13 14.97 14.61
CA GLY A 40 38.87 14.83 13.17
C GLY A 40 39.83 13.88 12.47
N ALA A 41 41.14 14.01 12.75
CA ALA A 41 42.16 13.11 12.21
C ALA A 41 42.03 11.69 12.78
N ALA A 42 41.70 11.58 14.07
CA ALA A 42 41.43 10.30 14.71
C ALA A 42 40.23 9.58 14.07
N LYS A 43 39.13 10.31 13.78
CA LYS A 43 37.94 9.76 13.09
C LYS A 43 38.28 9.27 11.68
N SER A 44 39.05 10.04 10.90
CA SER A 44 39.48 9.63 9.56
C SER A 44 40.36 8.38 9.59
N LEU A 45 41.29 8.31 10.54
CA LEU A 45 42.13 7.13 10.74
C LEU A 45 41.29 5.92 11.13
N LEU A 46 40.37 6.07 12.09
CA LEU A 46 39.47 5.00 12.49
C LEU A 46 38.64 4.47 11.31
N ALA A 47 38.10 5.36 10.46
CA ALA A 47 37.37 4.97 9.25
C ALA A 47 38.20 4.11 8.30
N THR A 48 39.50 4.35 8.19
CA THR A 48 40.41 3.50 7.38
C THR A 48 40.76 2.16 8.05
N LEU A 49 40.67 2.09 9.38
CA LEU A 49 40.98 0.89 10.16
C LEU A 49 39.80 -0.07 10.29
N ILE A 50 38.57 0.46 10.27
CA ILE A 50 37.33 -0.34 10.32
C ILE A 50 37.28 -1.27 9.10
N THR A 51 37.64 -2.53 9.35
CA THR A 51 37.60 -3.63 8.38
C THR A 51 36.89 -4.82 9.01
N PRO A 52 36.28 -5.73 8.23
CA PRO A 52 35.67 -6.95 8.77
C PRO A 52 36.64 -7.77 9.63
N ARG A 53 37.95 -7.67 9.35
CA ARG A 53 39.03 -8.33 10.12
C ARG A 53 39.29 -7.64 11.47
N LEU A 54 39.32 -6.30 11.52
CA LEU A 54 39.45 -5.58 12.79
C LEU A 54 38.21 -5.82 13.68
N LEU A 55 37.02 -5.70 13.09
CA LEU A 55 35.75 -5.93 13.77
C LEU A 55 35.55 -7.40 14.17
N ALA A 56 36.41 -8.32 13.71
CA ALA A 56 36.44 -9.71 14.14
C ALA A 56 37.14 -9.92 15.49
N VAL A 57 38.01 -9.00 15.89
CA VAL A 57 38.80 -9.07 17.12
C VAL A 57 37.93 -8.69 18.32
N PRO A 58 38.04 -9.40 19.46
CA PRO A 58 37.38 -9.00 20.72
C PRO A 58 37.77 -7.59 21.14
N PHE A 59 36.79 -6.82 21.63
CA PHE A 59 37.02 -5.43 22.01
C PHE A 59 37.99 -5.32 23.19
N ALA A 60 37.95 -6.29 24.12
CA ALA A 60 38.89 -6.38 25.24
C ALA A 60 40.35 -6.46 24.77
N ASP A 61 40.63 -7.29 23.76
CA ASP A 61 41.98 -7.50 23.24
C ASP A 61 42.51 -6.25 22.52
N LEU A 62 41.64 -5.56 21.76
CA LEU A 62 42.00 -4.29 21.14
C LEU A 62 42.27 -3.20 22.18
N ALA A 63 41.45 -3.10 23.23
CA ALA A 63 41.65 -2.14 24.30
C ALA A 63 42.97 -2.41 25.05
N ALA A 64 43.25 -3.67 25.39
CA ALA A 64 44.46 -4.08 26.10
C ALA A 64 45.74 -3.84 25.27
N ALA A 65 45.69 -4.05 23.95
CA ALA A 65 46.84 -3.88 23.07
C ALA A 65 47.14 -2.41 22.71
N SER A 66 46.16 -1.51 22.84
CA SER A 66 46.23 -0.17 22.21
C SER A 66 46.30 0.99 23.20
N LEU A 67 45.77 0.84 24.42
CA LEU A 67 45.72 1.90 25.43
C LEU A 67 46.99 1.90 26.29
N PRO A 68 47.81 2.97 26.26
CA PRO A 68 48.92 3.13 27.20
C PRO A 68 48.41 3.21 28.64
N THR A 69 49.17 2.67 29.59
CA THR A 69 48.87 2.73 31.04
C THR A 69 48.75 4.16 31.59
N ALA A 70 49.28 5.18 30.89
CA ALA A 70 49.24 6.59 31.28
C ALA A 70 48.39 7.48 30.35
N ALA A 71 47.42 6.92 29.61
CA ALA A 71 46.58 7.70 28.71
C ALA A 71 45.66 8.69 29.47
N PRO A 72 45.46 9.93 28.97
CA PRO A 72 44.52 10.87 29.57
C PRO A 72 43.09 10.35 29.57
N LEU A 73 42.35 10.52 30.68
CA LEU A 73 40.94 10.08 30.84
C LEU A 73 40.03 10.46 29.65
N HIS A 74 40.17 11.67 29.10
CA HIS A 74 39.37 12.11 27.95
C HIS A 74 39.70 11.35 26.65
N ALA A 75 40.95 10.92 26.46
CA ALA A 75 41.37 10.13 25.32
C ALA A 75 40.89 8.68 25.44
N VAL A 76 40.90 8.14 26.67
CA VAL A 76 40.30 6.84 27.00
C VAL A 76 38.80 6.87 26.70
N ALA A 77 38.07 7.86 27.22
CA ALA A 77 36.64 7.99 26.96
C ALA A 77 36.30 8.08 25.46
N ALA A 78 37.03 8.91 24.71
CA ALA A 78 36.84 9.05 23.27
C ALA A 78 37.19 7.78 22.48
N PHE A 79 38.17 6.99 22.94
CA PHE A 79 38.56 5.73 22.32
C PHE A 79 37.44 4.70 22.44
N TYR A 80 36.96 4.48 23.66
CA TYR A 80 35.90 3.51 23.93
C TYR A 80 34.59 3.91 23.22
N ASP A 81 34.22 5.20 23.26
CA ASP A 81 33.03 5.72 22.60
C ASP A 81 33.05 5.54 21.07
N MET A 82 34.15 5.90 20.41
CA MET A 82 34.27 5.79 18.95
C MET A 82 34.34 4.36 18.46
N LEU A 83 35.02 3.47 19.18
CA LEU A 83 35.06 2.06 18.81
C LEU A 83 33.72 1.37 19.11
N PHE A 84 33.05 1.67 20.22
CA PHE A 84 31.71 1.14 20.49
C PHE A 84 30.75 1.44 19.33
N ARG A 85 30.72 2.68 18.84
CA ARG A 85 29.93 3.05 17.65
C ARG A 85 30.34 2.27 16.40
N ALA A 86 31.65 2.10 16.17
CA ALA A 86 32.14 1.32 15.03
C ALA A 86 31.71 -0.16 15.08
N TYR A 87 31.70 -0.77 16.27
CA TYR A 87 31.21 -2.14 16.46
C TYR A 87 29.69 -2.24 16.30
N ALA A 88 28.92 -1.28 16.79
CA ALA A 88 27.47 -1.23 16.56
C ALA A 88 27.13 -1.06 15.06
N ASP A 89 27.86 -0.19 14.36
CA ASP A 89 27.70 0.06 12.93
C ASP A 89 28.11 -1.15 12.06
N SER A 90 28.94 -2.06 12.58
CA SER A 90 29.38 -3.25 11.86
C SER A 90 28.30 -4.32 11.66
N GLY A 91 27.18 -4.22 12.38
CA GLY A 91 26.13 -5.24 12.36
C GLY A 91 26.53 -6.55 13.07
N ALA A 92 27.52 -6.53 13.97
CA ALA A 92 27.92 -7.68 14.79
C ALA A 92 27.36 -7.56 16.22
N PRO A 93 26.14 -8.09 16.50
CA PRO A 93 25.42 -7.81 17.75
C PRO A 93 26.15 -8.25 19.03
N ALA A 94 26.73 -9.45 19.03
CA ALA A 94 27.44 -9.99 20.20
C ALA A 94 28.67 -9.14 20.58
N ARG A 95 29.37 -8.60 19.58
CA ARG A 95 30.55 -7.77 19.82
C ARG A 95 30.19 -6.35 20.24
N ALA A 96 29.07 -5.82 19.76
CA ALA A 96 28.54 -4.53 20.21
C ALA A 96 28.15 -4.59 21.70
N ALA A 97 27.56 -5.70 22.16
CA ALA A 97 27.25 -5.92 23.57
C ALA A 97 28.51 -6.03 24.45
N GLU A 98 29.51 -6.82 24.01
CA GLU A 98 30.81 -6.91 24.70
C GLU A 98 31.49 -5.53 24.82
N ALA A 99 31.52 -4.77 23.72
CA ALA A 99 32.07 -3.42 23.69
C ALA A 99 31.31 -2.46 24.63
N PHE A 100 29.99 -2.61 24.75
CA PHE A 100 29.18 -1.82 25.68
C PHE A 100 29.55 -2.12 27.14
N GLU A 101 29.55 -3.38 27.55
CA GLU A 101 29.88 -3.80 28.92
C GLU A 101 31.28 -3.34 29.35
N LEU A 102 32.26 -3.47 28.45
CA LEU A 102 33.63 -3.00 28.69
C LEU A 102 33.72 -1.47 28.77
N THR A 103 32.92 -0.76 27.97
CA THR A 103 32.89 0.70 28.02
C THR A 103 32.28 1.20 29.32
N VAL A 104 31.15 0.65 29.75
CA VAL A 104 30.47 1.05 30.98
C VAL A 104 31.31 0.71 32.20
N SER A 105 31.89 -0.50 32.28
CA SER A 105 32.74 -0.91 33.41
C SER A 105 34.00 -0.05 33.56
N ARG A 106 34.52 0.53 32.47
CA ARG A 106 35.75 1.34 32.48
C ARG A 106 35.50 2.83 32.67
N LEU A 107 34.40 3.36 32.13
CA LEU A 107 34.10 4.80 32.14
C LEU A 107 33.04 5.20 33.18
N GLY A 108 32.30 4.24 33.73
CA GLY A 108 31.18 4.50 34.65
C GLY A 108 29.94 5.12 33.99
N GLY A 109 29.91 5.25 32.66
CA GLY A 109 28.80 5.81 31.90
C GLY A 109 29.13 5.96 30.41
N LEU A 110 28.11 6.29 29.61
CA LEU A 110 28.24 6.47 28.16
C LEU A 110 27.66 7.83 27.71
N ASP A 111 28.14 8.37 26.60
CA ASP A 111 27.50 9.54 25.99
C ASP A 111 26.10 9.18 25.44
N PRO A 112 25.02 9.88 25.82
CA PRO A 112 23.66 9.52 25.37
C PRO A 112 23.48 9.49 23.84
N ARG A 113 24.24 10.30 23.10
CA ARG A 113 24.20 10.31 21.63
C ARG A 113 24.82 9.06 21.04
N SER A 114 25.91 8.57 21.63
CA SER A 114 26.54 7.32 21.21
C SER A 114 25.66 6.10 21.47
N LEU A 115 24.97 6.05 22.62
CA LEU A 115 23.98 5.01 22.89
C LEU A 115 22.89 5.01 21.83
N THR A 116 22.30 6.18 21.57
CA THR A 116 21.21 6.33 20.59
C THR A 116 21.66 5.99 19.16
N SER A 117 22.86 6.41 18.76
CA SER A 117 23.43 6.09 17.44
C SER A 117 23.65 4.59 17.27
N SER A 118 24.19 3.92 18.29
CA SER A 118 24.44 2.48 18.28
C SER A 118 23.14 1.66 18.24
N LEU A 119 22.11 2.08 18.98
CA LEU A 119 20.78 1.47 18.90
C LEU A 119 20.16 1.63 17.51
N LEU A 120 20.34 2.80 16.88
CA LEU A 120 19.86 3.05 15.53
C LEU A 120 20.58 2.19 14.48
N SER A 121 21.89 1.96 14.61
CA SER A 121 22.62 1.10 13.68
C SER A 121 22.28 -0.38 13.84
N LEU A 122 22.15 -0.87 15.08
CA LEU A 122 21.64 -2.23 15.36
C LEU A 122 20.23 -2.43 14.78
N ARG A 123 19.35 -1.43 14.92
CA ARG A 123 18.02 -1.44 14.30
C ARG A 123 18.09 -1.50 12.78
N ARG A 124 18.94 -0.70 12.13
CA ARG A 124 19.10 -0.71 10.66
C ARG A 124 19.63 -2.06 10.15
N ALA A 125 20.46 -2.73 10.95
CA ALA A 125 20.94 -4.07 10.68
C ALA A 125 19.91 -5.19 10.98
N GLY A 126 18.76 -4.85 11.57
CA GLY A 126 17.69 -5.81 11.91
C GLY A 126 17.89 -6.55 13.23
N HIS A 127 18.90 -6.21 14.03
CA HIS A 127 19.20 -6.86 15.32
C HIS A 127 18.44 -6.20 16.48
N LEU A 128 17.11 -6.25 16.42
CA LEU A 128 16.23 -5.57 17.41
C LEU A 128 16.32 -6.17 18.82
N ASP A 129 16.46 -7.49 18.95
CA ASP A 129 16.57 -8.14 20.27
C ASP A 129 17.83 -7.69 21.00
N THR A 130 18.98 -7.67 20.31
CA THR A 130 20.23 -7.16 20.88
C THR A 130 20.14 -5.67 21.22
N ALA A 131 19.46 -4.87 20.39
CA ALA A 131 19.24 -3.46 20.71
C ALA A 131 18.38 -3.29 21.98
N ALA A 132 17.37 -4.14 22.18
CA ALA A 132 16.54 -4.15 23.38
C ALA A 132 17.34 -4.57 24.62
N ASP A 133 18.15 -5.62 24.51
CA ASP A 133 18.98 -6.10 25.61
C ASP A 133 20.03 -5.06 26.00
N LEU A 134 20.68 -4.41 25.03
CA LEU A 134 21.62 -3.32 25.27
C LEU A 134 20.94 -2.13 25.93
N LEU A 135 19.70 -1.79 25.52
CA LEU A 135 18.92 -0.74 26.18
C LEU A 135 18.59 -1.11 27.64
N ARG A 136 18.17 -2.36 27.92
CA ARG A 136 17.94 -2.84 29.30
C ARG A 136 19.20 -2.78 30.15
N GLN A 137 20.33 -3.21 29.60
CA GLN A 137 21.63 -3.12 30.27
C GLN A 137 22.02 -1.67 30.55
N ALA A 138 21.78 -0.76 29.60
CA ALA A 138 22.04 0.67 29.78
C ALA A 138 21.16 1.29 30.86
N VAL A 139 19.86 0.93 30.91
CA VAL A 139 18.94 1.37 31.97
C VAL A 139 19.42 0.91 33.35
N ALA A 140 19.95 -0.31 33.48
CA ALA A 140 20.43 -0.85 34.74
C ALA A 140 21.80 -0.28 35.18
N SER A 141 22.70 -0.01 34.22
CA SER A 141 24.11 0.28 34.50
C SER A 141 24.49 1.75 34.37
N CYS A 142 23.78 2.52 33.55
CA CYS A 142 24.05 3.92 33.28
C CYS A 142 22.75 4.67 32.89
N PRO A 143 21.78 4.85 33.82
CA PRO A 143 20.48 5.43 33.51
C PRO A 143 20.57 6.86 32.96
N ASP A 144 21.55 7.66 33.40
CA ASP A 144 21.80 9.03 32.90
C ASP A 144 22.13 9.08 31.40
N SER A 145 22.62 7.98 30.83
CA SER A 145 22.93 7.85 29.41
C SER A 145 21.68 7.54 28.55
N VAL A 146 20.58 7.10 29.16
CA VAL A 146 19.36 6.68 28.46
C VAL A 146 18.47 7.89 28.24
N THR A 147 18.29 8.26 26.98
CA THR A 147 17.35 9.32 26.61
C THR A 147 15.99 8.76 26.17
N PRO A 148 14.92 9.56 26.22
CA PRO A 148 13.64 9.19 25.62
C PRO A 148 13.77 8.81 24.13
N LEU A 149 14.71 9.43 23.42
CA LEU A 149 15.01 9.11 22.02
C LEU A 149 15.60 7.70 21.87
N SER A 150 16.50 7.29 22.77
CA SER A 150 17.12 5.96 22.78
C SER A 150 16.05 4.86 22.88
N ALA A 151 15.06 5.06 23.76
CA ALA A 151 13.90 4.19 23.90
C ALA A 151 13.04 4.14 22.63
N SER A 152 12.69 5.31 22.09
CA SER A 152 11.80 5.41 20.93
C SER A 152 12.37 4.72 19.69
N VAL A 153 13.70 4.70 19.52
CA VAL A 153 14.36 4.04 18.39
C VAL A 153 14.09 2.54 18.39
N VAL A 154 14.18 1.90 19.57
CA VAL A 154 13.99 0.44 19.73
C VAL A 154 12.51 0.09 19.65
N VAL A 155 11.64 0.84 20.35
CA VAL A 155 10.18 0.67 20.31
C VAL A 155 9.66 0.80 18.88
N ASP A 156 10.02 1.87 18.15
CA ASP A 156 9.63 2.07 16.75
C ASP A 156 10.19 0.95 15.85
N GLY A 157 11.36 0.40 16.17
CA GLY A 157 11.93 -0.76 15.50
C GLY A 157 11.04 -2.00 15.63
N PHE A 158 10.65 -2.36 16.86
CA PHE A 158 9.76 -3.49 17.10
C PHE A 158 8.39 -3.29 16.47
N CYS A 159 7.79 -2.10 16.59
CA CYS A 159 6.50 -1.77 15.97
C CYS A 159 6.54 -1.94 14.45
N LYS A 160 7.59 -1.44 13.77
CA LYS A 160 7.72 -1.58 12.31
C LYS A 160 7.97 -3.01 11.85
N SER A 161 8.54 -3.85 12.71
CA SER A 161 8.72 -5.29 12.45
C SER A 161 7.47 -6.15 12.74
N GLY A 162 6.38 -5.56 13.23
CA GLY A 162 5.17 -6.28 13.63
C GLY A 162 5.26 -6.97 15.00
N ARG A 163 6.36 -6.78 15.75
CA ARG A 163 6.57 -7.37 17.08
C ARG A 163 6.06 -6.45 18.19
N VAL A 164 4.82 -5.99 18.07
CA VAL A 164 4.27 -4.92 18.94
C VAL A 164 4.21 -5.32 20.42
N ALA A 165 3.98 -6.61 20.72
CA ALA A 165 4.00 -7.11 22.10
C ALA A 165 5.36 -6.91 22.81
N HIS A 166 6.48 -7.08 22.08
CA HIS A 166 7.81 -6.86 22.63
C HIS A 166 8.07 -5.36 22.86
N ALA A 167 7.55 -4.51 21.97
CA ALA A 167 7.61 -3.06 22.12
C ALA A 167 6.85 -2.59 23.38
N ARG A 168 5.67 -3.18 23.64
CA ARG A 168 4.88 -2.87 24.83
C ARG A 168 5.55 -3.33 26.11
N GLN A 169 6.03 -4.57 26.15
CA GLN A 169 6.78 -5.09 27.30
C GLN A 169 7.98 -4.19 27.63
N LEU A 170 8.74 -3.78 26.61
CA LEU A 170 9.89 -2.89 26.81
C LEU A 170 9.47 -1.56 27.44
N LEU A 171 8.32 -1.00 27.03
CA LEU A 171 7.80 0.24 27.60
C LEU A 171 7.32 0.08 29.04
N ASP A 172 6.69 -1.05 29.39
CA ASP A 172 6.25 -1.31 30.78
C ASP A 172 7.44 -1.50 31.74
N GLU A 173 8.62 -1.89 31.22
CA GLU A 173 9.86 -2.07 31.98
C GLU A 173 10.56 -0.73 32.32
N MET A 174 10.40 0.32 31.51
CA MET A 174 11.20 1.56 31.64
C MET A 174 10.87 2.48 32.82
N PRO A 175 9.60 2.71 33.22
CA PRO A 175 9.23 3.62 34.31
C PRO A 175 9.79 3.17 35.66
N ARG A 176 10.06 1.87 35.84
CA ARG A 176 10.68 1.31 37.05
C ARG A 176 12.09 1.84 37.32
N HIS A 177 12.70 2.51 36.34
CA HIS A 177 14.10 2.95 36.38
C HIS A 177 14.28 4.48 36.21
N ASP A 178 13.24 5.27 36.50
CA ASP A 178 13.27 6.76 36.47
C ASP A 178 13.56 7.35 35.07
N VAL A 179 13.39 6.55 34.02
CA VAL A 179 13.52 7.00 32.62
C VAL A 179 12.18 7.58 32.15
N LYS A 180 12.14 8.90 31.94
CA LYS A 180 10.93 9.57 31.42
C LYS A 180 10.63 9.14 29.99
N ILE A 181 9.55 8.38 29.78
CA ILE A 181 9.04 8.05 28.46
C ILE A 181 8.38 9.31 27.86
N ASN A 182 8.60 9.58 26.57
CA ASN A 182 7.95 10.68 25.87
C ASN A 182 6.82 10.18 24.95
N ALA A 183 6.04 11.12 24.41
CA ALA A 183 4.92 10.82 23.51
C ALA A 183 5.34 10.02 22.25
N LEU A 184 6.62 10.08 21.81
CA LEU A 184 7.07 9.38 20.61
C LEU A 184 7.01 7.85 20.76
N CYS A 185 7.33 7.32 21.94
CA CYS A 185 7.24 5.88 22.21
C CYS A 185 5.79 5.37 22.12
N TYR A 186 4.87 6.09 22.75
CA TYR A 186 3.44 5.78 22.69
C TYR A 186 2.89 5.95 21.28
N ASN A 187 3.31 6.99 20.55
CA ASN A 187 2.95 7.20 19.14
C ASN A 187 3.33 6.02 18.25
N SER A 188 4.50 5.42 18.46
CA SER A 188 4.91 4.21 17.72
C SER A 188 4.02 2.99 18.03
N LEU A 189 3.58 2.82 19.28
CA LEU A 189 2.60 1.78 19.63
C LEU A 189 1.23 2.06 19.02
N LEU A 190 0.72 3.29 19.18
CA LEU A 190 -0.56 3.71 18.62
C LEU A 190 -0.59 3.51 17.10
N HIS A 191 0.46 3.89 16.40
CA HIS A 191 0.57 3.68 14.95
C HIS A 191 0.58 2.19 14.55
N ALA A 192 1.13 1.31 15.40
CA ALA A 192 1.10 -0.12 15.16
C ALA A 192 -0.31 -0.71 15.40
N TYR A 193 -0.91 -0.40 16.54
CA TYR A 193 -2.24 -0.91 16.90
C TYR A 193 -3.36 -0.38 16.00
N THR A 194 -3.29 0.88 15.53
CA THR A 194 -4.27 1.40 14.57
C THR A 194 -4.20 0.67 13.22
N ARG A 195 -3.01 0.23 12.79
CA ARG A 195 -2.86 -0.60 11.58
C ARG A 195 -3.38 -2.02 11.76
N GLU A 196 -3.25 -2.58 12.97
CA GLU A 196 -3.84 -3.87 13.35
C GLU A 196 -5.36 -3.80 13.55
N LYS A 197 -5.94 -2.58 13.61
CA LYS A 197 -7.35 -2.30 13.90
C LYS A 197 -7.78 -2.79 15.30
N ASP A 198 -6.85 -2.72 16.25
CA ASP A 198 -7.08 -3.11 17.65
C ASP A 198 -7.44 -1.87 18.48
N ASP A 199 -8.71 -1.50 18.46
CA ASP A 199 -9.22 -0.29 19.12
C ASP A 199 -9.09 -0.35 20.66
N ASP A 200 -9.21 -1.53 21.24
CA ASP A 200 -9.14 -1.74 22.69
C ASP A 200 -7.74 -1.40 23.21
N ARG A 201 -6.70 -1.87 22.49
CA ARG A 201 -5.31 -1.55 22.83
C ARG A 201 -4.95 -0.09 22.57
N VAL A 202 -5.54 0.53 21.55
CA VAL A 202 -5.37 1.98 21.31
C VAL A 202 -5.90 2.77 22.51
N ALA A 203 -7.11 2.43 23.00
CA ALA A 203 -7.69 3.07 24.18
C ALA A 203 -6.87 2.82 25.45
N GLU A 204 -6.34 1.61 25.63
CA GLU A 204 -5.46 1.26 26.75
C GLU A 204 -4.18 2.10 26.74
N VAL A 205 -3.51 2.23 25.59
CA VAL A 205 -2.28 3.03 25.46
C VAL A 205 -2.55 4.51 25.75
N LEU A 206 -3.66 5.07 25.27
CA LEU A 206 -4.02 6.46 25.56
C LEU A 206 -4.28 6.69 27.05
N LYS A 207 -4.93 5.73 27.72
CA LYS A 207 -5.15 5.79 29.16
C LYS A 207 -3.84 5.74 29.95
N VAL A 208 -2.94 4.81 29.62
CA VAL A 208 -1.61 4.72 30.26
C VAL A 208 -0.81 6.01 30.03
N MET A 209 -0.88 6.58 28.84
CA MET A 209 -0.23 7.84 28.51
C MET A 209 -0.73 9.00 29.40
N GLU A 210 -2.04 9.06 29.69
CA GLU A 210 -2.63 10.04 30.61
C GLU A 210 -2.28 9.76 32.09
N ASP A 211 -2.32 8.49 32.53
CA ASP A 211 -1.99 8.06 33.90
C ASP A 211 -0.52 8.37 34.26
N GLU A 212 0.39 8.23 33.29
CA GLU A 212 1.83 8.57 33.41
C GLU A 212 2.12 10.07 33.22
N GLY A 213 1.10 10.90 32.98
CA GLY A 213 1.23 12.35 32.82
C GLY A 213 1.93 12.79 31.53
N VAL A 214 1.90 11.96 30.48
CA VAL A 214 2.49 12.27 29.17
C VAL A 214 1.41 12.86 28.26
N GLU A 215 1.48 14.15 27.96
CA GLU A 215 0.44 14.80 27.15
C GLU A 215 0.48 14.39 25.67
N PRO A 216 -0.67 14.09 25.04
CA PRO A 216 -0.77 13.86 23.61
C PRO A 216 -0.30 15.06 22.79
N THR A 217 0.50 14.77 21.76
CA THR A 217 1.03 15.80 20.84
C THR A 217 0.22 15.85 19.55
N VAL A 218 0.38 16.88 18.72
CA VAL A 218 -0.21 16.94 17.36
C VAL A 218 0.15 15.70 16.53
N GLY A 219 1.37 15.15 16.70
CA GLY A 219 1.78 13.90 16.07
C GLY A 219 0.97 12.68 16.55
N THR A 220 0.57 12.65 17.82
CA THR A 220 -0.30 11.61 18.40
C THR A 220 -1.67 11.64 17.71
N TYR A 221 -2.29 12.82 17.63
CA TYR A 221 -3.59 12.99 16.96
C TYR A 221 -3.52 12.67 15.47
N THR A 222 -2.46 13.07 14.77
CA THR A 222 -2.24 12.72 13.35
C THR A 222 -2.24 11.20 13.12
N ILE A 223 -1.57 10.44 14.00
CA ILE A 223 -1.51 8.97 13.92
C ILE A 223 -2.90 8.34 14.16
N LEU A 224 -3.64 8.83 15.15
CA LEU A 224 -4.99 8.35 15.45
C LEU A 224 -5.94 8.63 14.28
N VAL A 225 -5.91 9.85 13.71
CA VAL A 225 -6.74 10.21 12.56
C VAL A 225 -6.39 9.37 11.33
N ASP A 226 -5.10 9.18 11.00
CA ASP A 226 -4.70 8.36 9.87
C ASP A 226 -5.13 6.89 10.04
N GLY A 227 -4.96 6.36 11.26
CA GLY A 227 -5.40 5.03 11.66
C GLY A 227 -6.90 4.80 11.47
N PHE A 228 -7.72 5.66 12.08
CA PHE A 228 -9.18 5.56 11.98
C PHE A 228 -9.69 5.89 10.57
N SER A 229 -9.00 6.77 9.83
CA SER A 229 -9.25 7.04 8.40
C SER A 229 -9.06 5.79 7.54
N ALA A 230 -8.03 4.99 7.79
CA ALA A 230 -7.83 3.71 7.10
C ALA A 230 -8.95 2.69 7.41
N ALA A 231 -9.54 2.77 8.59
CA ALA A 231 -10.71 1.98 8.98
C ALA A 231 -12.05 2.54 8.44
N ARG A 232 -12.06 3.75 7.88
CA ARG A 232 -13.26 4.53 7.48
C ARG A 232 -14.23 4.83 8.64
N ASP A 233 -13.72 4.90 9.86
CA ASP A 233 -14.51 5.19 11.06
C ASP A 233 -14.46 6.69 11.37
N ILE A 234 -15.39 7.44 10.78
CA ILE A 234 -15.43 8.91 10.93
C ILE A 234 -15.87 9.35 12.33
N SER A 235 -16.70 8.57 13.01
CA SER A 235 -17.15 8.92 14.37
C SER A 235 -15.97 9.00 15.35
N LYS A 236 -15.00 8.09 15.23
CA LYS A 236 -13.77 8.16 16.02
C LYS A 236 -12.86 9.31 15.60
N VAL A 237 -12.74 9.60 14.30
CA VAL A 237 -11.99 10.77 13.82
C VAL A 237 -12.54 12.06 14.43
N GLU A 238 -13.87 12.22 14.48
CA GLU A 238 -14.53 13.37 15.10
C GLU A 238 -14.25 13.45 16.61
N ALA A 239 -14.38 12.34 17.35
CA ALA A 239 -14.08 12.29 18.78
C ALA A 239 -12.62 12.67 19.08
N VAL A 240 -11.67 12.22 18.25
CA VAL A 240 -10.24 12.54 18.36
C VAL A 240 -9.98 14.04 18.12
N LEU A 241 -10.67 14.65 17.16
CA LEU A 241 -10.55 16.09 16.89
C LEU A 241 -11.18 16.95 17.99
N ASP A 242 -12.32 16.53 18.54
CA ASP A 242 -12.96 17.21 19.67
C ASP A 242 -12.09 17.15 20.93
N ASP A 243 -11.41 16.02 21.18
CA ASP A 243 -10.42 15.93 22.26
C ASP A 243 -9.23 16.87 22.06
N MET A 244 -8.69 16.93 20.84
CA MET A 244 -7.60 17.86 20.51
C MET A 244 -8.01 19.32 20.71
N LYS A 245 -9.21 19.71 20.27
CA LYS A 245 -9.76 21.07 20.46
C LYS A 245 -9.95 21.38 21.94
N ARG A 246 -10.44 20.42 22.76
CA ARG A 246 -10.55 20.59 24.23
C ARG A 246 -9.19 20.80 24.91
N LYS A 247 -8.11 20.20 24.38
CA LYS A 247 -6.74 20.40 24.87
C LYS A 247 -6.04 21.64 24.28
N ASN A 248 -6.76 22.48 23.52
CA ASN A 248 -6.26 23.72 22.90
C ASN A 248 -4.99 23.52 22.04
N LEU A 249 -4.86 22.37 21.39
CA LEU A 249 -3.75 22.10 20.48
C LEU A 249 -4.08 22.64 19.09
N SER A 250 -3.17 23.43 18.51
CA SER A 250 -3.28 23.89 17.11
C SER A 250 -2.72 22.84 16.17
N GLY A 251 -3.53 22.40 15.20
CA GLY A 251 -3.10 21.45 14.18
C GLY A 251 -2.01 22.01 13.26
N ASP A 252 -1.15 21.15 12.75
CA ASP A 252 -0.20 21.49 11.69
C ASP A 252 -0.76 21.12 10.30
N VAL A 253 -0.05 21.50 9.24
CA VAL A 253 -0.41 21.17 7.85
C VAL A 253 -0.66 19.67 7.69
N GLN A 254 0.11 18.82 8.37
CA GLN A 254 0.02 17.37 8.23
C GLN A 254 -1.28 16.84 8.84
N LEU A 255 -1.67 17.28 10.03
CA LEU A 255 -2.92 16.91 10.65
C LEU A 255 -4.12 17.32 9.78
N TYR A 256 -4.20 18.60 9.38
CA TYR A 256 -5.30 19.09 8.53
C TYR A 256 -5.40 18.29 7.23
N SER A 257 -4.26 18.03 6.56
CA SER A 257 -4.21 17.20 5.35
C SER A 257 -4.77 15.79 5.60
N THR A 258 -4.47 15.21 6.76
CA THR A 258 -4.88 13.84 7.14
C THR A 258 -6.37 13.78 7.45
N VAL A 259 -6.90 14.77 8.17
CA VAL A 259 -8.33 14.93 8.48
C VAL A 259 -9.15 15.12 7.21
N ILE A 260 -8.72 16.02 6.32
CA ILE A 260 -9.40 16.29 5.04
C ILE A 260 -9.45 15.00 4.21
N ASN A 261 -8.33 14.29 4.09
CA ASN A 261 -8.28 13.00 3.39
C ASN A 261 -9.18 11.94 4.05
N ALA A 262 -9.29 11.93 5.38
CA ALA A 262 -10.21 11.03 6.11
C ALA A 262 -11.67 11.29 5.73
N TYR A 263 -12.14 12.53 5.80
CA TYR A 263 -13.49 12.90 5.40
C TYR A 263 -13.76 12.62 3.91
N CYS A 264 -12.80 12.93 3.04
CA CYS A 264 -12.87 12.60 1.61
C CYS A 264 -13.02 11.09 1.35
N ARG A 265 -12.30 10.24 2.08
CA ARG A 265 -12.38 8.77 1.95
C ARG A 265 -13.71 8.21 2.42
N ALA A 266 -14.33 8.83 3.43
CA ALA A 266 -15.66 8.48 3.88
C ALA A 266 -16.79 9.08 3.02
N GLY A 267 -16.46 9.92 2.04
CA GLY A 267 -17.44 10.58 1.17
C GLY A 267 -18.12 11.79 1.79
N ASN A 268 -17.69 12.25 2.98
CA ASN A 268 -18.22 13.45 3.63
C ASN A 268 -17.47 14.70 3.16
N VAL A 269 -17.65 15.05 1.89
CA VAL A 269 -16.92 16.17 1.26
C VAL A 269 -17.29 17.52 1.86
N ARG A 270 -18.51 17.68 2.38
CA ARG A 270 -18.93 18.90 3.07
C ARG A 270 -18.05 19.20 4.29
N LYS A 271 -17.89 18.24 5.21
CA LYS A 271 -16.98 18.42 6.36
C LYS A 271 -15.52 18.57 5.92
N ALA A 272 -15.11 17.89 4.85
CA ALA A 272 -13.77 18.06 4.30
C ALA A 272 -13.51 19.51 3.83
N SER A 273 -14.50 20.15 3.21
CA SER A 273 -14.45 21.57 2.82
C SER A 273 -14.46 22.50 4.04
N GLU A 274 -15.31 22.26 5.03
CA GLU A 274 -15.33 23.04 6.29
C GLU A 274 -13.95 23.04 6.97
N VAL A 275 -13.28 21.88 7.02
CA VAL A 275 -11.92 21.76 7.60
C VAL A 275 -10.86 22.40 6.70
N PHE A 276 -11.04 22.40 5.39
CA PHE A 276 -10.15 23.10 4.46
C PHE A 276 -10.24 24.62 4.63
N ASP A 277 -11.44 25.16 4.80
CA ASP A 277 -11.65 26.57 5.07
C ASP A 277 -11.05 26.94 6.42
N GLU A 278 -11.26 26.12 7.47
CA GLU A 278 -10.60 26.29 8.79
C GLU A 278 -9.07 26.32 8.68
N CYS A 279 -8.49 25.44 7.86
CA CYS A 279 -7.04 25.41 7.59
C CYS A 279 -6.55 26.74 6.98
N VAL A 280 -7.26 27.26 5.99
CA VAL A 280 -6.91 28.51 5.31
C VAL A 280 -7.09 29.72 6.23
N GLU A 281 -8.19 29.77 6.99
CA GLU A 281 -8.48 30.84 7.96
C GLU A 281 -7.43 30.92 9.07
N ASN A 282 -6.91 29.76 9.50
CA ASN A 282 -5.81 29.68 10.46
C ASN A 282 -4.44 30.04 9.87
N GLY A 283 -4.37 30.46 8.61
CA GLY A 283 -3.13 30.86 7.93
C GLY A 283 -2.23 29.67 7.56
N ILE A 284 -2.76 28.45 7.57
CA ILE A 284 -2.03 27.24 7.21
C ILE A 284 -2.17 27.03 5.70
N GLU A 285 -1.05 27.07 4.97
CA GLU A 285 -1.03 26.87 3.52
C GLU A 285 -1.32 25.39 3.17
N PRO A 286 -2.43 25.10 2.46
CA PRO A 286 -2.72 23.73 2.04
C PRO A 286 -1.70 23.27 0.99
N ASN A 287 -1.24 22.02 1.12
CA ASN A 287 -0.28 21.44 0.19
C ASN A 287 -0.98 20.69 -0.96
N GLU A 288 -0.17 20.19 -1.89
CA GLU A 288 -0.63 19.42 -3.06
C GLU A 288 -1.51 18.21 -2.68
N ARG A 289 -1.20 17.52 -1.56
CA ARG A 289 -1.98 16.35 -1.11
C ARG A 289 -3.37 16.76 -0.64
N THR A 290 -3.50 17.90 0.03
CA THR A 290 -4.78 18.43 0.50
C THR A 290 -5.70 18.74 -0.68
N TYR A 291 -5.21 19.51 -1.66
CA TYR A 291 -5.97 19.81 -2.87
C TYR A 291 -6.32 18.54 -3.66
N GLY A 292 -5.35 17.65 -3.88
CA GLY A 292 -5.58 16.41 -4.62
C GLY A 292 -6.64 15.51 -3.96
N ALA A 293 -6.67 15.44 -2.62
CA ALA A 293 -7.69 14.70 -1.88
C ALA A 293 -9.09 15.27 -2.09
N LEU A 294 -9.26 16.60 -1.99
CA LEU A 294 -10.55 17.27 -2.19
C LEU A 294 -11.02 17.18 -3.64
N ILE A 295 -10.15 17.50 -4.61
CA ILE A 295 -10.46 17.42 -6.04
C ILE A 295 -10.95 16.01 -6.40
N ASN A 296 -10.23 14.97 -5.98
CA ASN A 296 -10.64 13.59 -6.19
C ASN A 296 -12.00 13.26 -5.55
N ALA A 297 -12.26 13.81 -4.36
CA ALA A 297 -13.53 13.58 -3.68
C ALA A 297 -14.70 14.27 -4.40
N PHE A 298 -14.53 15.52 -4.84
CA PHE A 298 -15.51 16.24 -5.66
C PHE A 298 -15.76 15.53 -7.01
N CYS A 299 -14.71 15.06 -7.69
CA CYS A 299 -14.84 14.27 -8.92
C CYS A 299 -15.64 12.97 -8.70
N LYS A 300 -15.45 12.28 -7.56
CA LYS A 300 -16.18 11.05 -7.23
C LYS A 300 -17.67 11.29 -7.00
N ILE A 301 -18.03 12.40 -6.34
CA ILE A 301 -19.44 12.79 -6.14
C ILE A 301 -20.04 13.35 -7.45
N GLY A 302 -19.18 13.91 -8.31
CA GLY A 302 -19.56 14.45 -9.61
C GLY A 302 -19.83 15.94 -9.63
N GLN A 303 -19.40 16.66 -8.60
CA GLN A 303 -19.43 18.11 -8.56
C GLN A 303 -18.17 18.64 -9.24
N MET A 304 -18.16 18.60 -10.57
CA MET A 304 -16.97 18.94 -11.36
C MET A 304 -16.63 20.43 -11.27
N GLU A 305 -17.63 21.30 -11.12
CA GLU A 305 -17.46 22.75 -10.97
C GLU A 305 -16.66 23.08 -9.69
N ALA A 306 -16.96 22.40 -8.59
CA ALA A 306 -16.22 22.57 -7.34
C ALA A 306 -14.76 22.10 -7.47
N ALA A 307 -14.52 21.02 -8.21
CA ALA A 307 -13.18 20.53 -8.51
C ALA A 307 -12.39 21.52 -9.39
N GLU A 308 -13.03 22.15 -10.37
CA GLU A 308 -12.46 23.22 -11.22
C GLU A 308 -12.06 24.44 -10.37
N ILE A 309 -12.93 24.87 -9.43
CA ILE A 309 -12.66 26.00 -8.52
C ILE A 309 -11.43 25.70 -7.65
N LEU A 310 -11.35 24.50 -7.05
CA LEU A 310 -10.20 24.11 -6.24
C LEU A 310 -8.90 24.04 -7.03
N MET A 311 -8.97 23.60 -8.29
CA MET A 311 -7.81 23.58 -9.17
C MET A 311 -7.33 25.00 -9.52
N ALA A 312 -8.26 25.93 -9.74
CA ALA A 312 -7.93 27.34 -9.96
C ALA A 312 -7.34 28.00 -8.70
N ASP A 313 -7.88 27.72 -7.52
CA ASP A 313 -7.34 28.20 -6.23
C ASP A 313 -5.93 27.63 -5.97
N MET A 314 -5.71 26.34 -6.24
CA MET A 314 -4.39 25.69 -6.17
C MET A 314 -3.36 26.43 -7.04
N GLN A 315 -3.73 26.78 -8.28
CA GLN A 315 -2.86 27.53 -9.18
C GLN A 315 -2.62 28.97 -8.72
N ALA A 316 -3.66 29.66 -8.24
CA ALA A 316 -3.59 31.05 -7.76
C ALA A 316 -2.66 31.19 -6.55
N ARG A 317 -2.59 30.16 -5.69
CA ARG A 317 -1.69 30.10 -4.53
C ARG A 317 -0.27 29.61 -4.87
N GLY A 318 0.01 29.32 -6.13
CA GLY A 318 1.32 28.82 -6.56
C GLY A 318 1.61 27.38 -6.14
N VAL A 319 0.60 26.61 -5.73
CA VAL A 319 0.75 25.18 -5.46
C VAL A 319 0.78 24.46 -6.82
N GLY A 320 1.91 23.83 -7.13
CA GLY A 320 2.15 23.24 -8.45
C GLY A 320 1.12 22.15 -8.80
N ILE A 321 0.35 22.37 -9.87
CA ILE A 321 -0.51 21.33 -10.44
C ILE A 321 0.37 20.29 -11.13
N ASN A 322 0.22 19.03 -10.73
CA ASN A 322 0.93 17.92 -11.35
C ASN A 322 0.01 17.04 -12.20
N GLN A 323 0.60 16.05 -12.85
CA GLN A 323 -0.10 15.09 -13.70
C GLN A 323 -1.20 14.31 -12.96
N ILE A 324 -1.06 14.08 -11.64
CA ILE A 324 -2.06 13.35 -10.84
C ILE A 324 -3.37 14.13 -10.74
N VAL A 325 -3.30 15.45 -10.52
CA VAL A 325 -4.50 16.31 -10.46
C VAL A 325 -5.22 16.32 -11.80
N PHE A 326 -4.50 16.48 -12.91
CA PHE A 326 -5.11 16.41 -14.24
C PHE A 326 -5.74 15.05 -14.55
N ASN A 327 -5.04 13.96 -14.24
CA ASN A 327 -5.55 12.59 -14.41
C ASN A 327 -6.82 12.36 -13.57
N THR A 328 -6.90 12.96 -12.39
CA THR A 328 -8.08 12.93 -11.52
C THR A 328 -9.26 13.68 -12.15
N MET A 329 -9.03 14.88 -12.71
CA MET A 329 -10.05 15.65 -13.42
C MET A 329 -10.56 14.91 -14.66
N ILE A 330 -9.65 14.35 -15.46
CA ILE A 330 -9.97 13.55 -16.65
C ILE A 330 -10.85 12.35 -16.28
N ASP A 331 -10.48 11.57 -15.25
CA ASP A 331 -11.29 10.44 -14.78
C ASP A 331 -12.68 10.91 -14.29
N GLY A 332 -12.74 12.03 -13.55
CA GLY A 332 -13.98 12.66 -13.12
C GLY A 332 -14.93 12.98 -14.29
N TYR A 333 -14.44 13.70 -15.30
CA TYR A 333 -15.22 14.03 -16.50
C TYR A 333 -15.64 12.79 -17.28
N CYS A 334 -14.74 11.82 -17.47
CA CYS A 334 -15.05 10.58 -18.19
C CYS A 334 -16.14 9.74 -17.48
N ARG A 335 -16.19 9.75 -16.14
CA ARG A 335 -17.25 9.06 -15.37
C ARG A 335 -18.60 9.75 -15.46
N LYS A 336 -18.62 11.07 -15.69
CA LYS A 336 -19.85 11.86 -15.87
C LYS A 336 -20.26 12.00 -17.34
N SER A 337 -19.65 11.21 -18.23
CA SER A 337 -19.88 11.24 -19.68
C SER A 337 -19.59 12.60 -20.32
N MET A 338 -18.83 13.48 -19.66
CA MET A 338 -18.40 14.79 -20.16
C MET A 338 -17.05 14.68 -20.88
N VAL A 339 -16.96 13.79 -21.87
CA VAL A 339 -15.68 13.40 -22.47
C VAL A 339 -15.01 14.55 -23.23
N ASP A 340 -15.78 15.50 -23.76
CA ASP A 340 -15.24 16.70 -24.43
C ASP A 340 -14.40 17.56 -23.47
N LYS A 341 -14.91 17.83 -22.26
CA LYS A 341 -14.13 18.51 -21.21
C LYS A 341 -12.86 17.74 -20.85
N ALA A 342 -12.92 16.40 -20.81
CA ALA A 342 -11.73 15.58 -20.56
C ALA A 342 -10.67 15.73 -21.67
N LEU A 343 -11.09 15.85 -22.93
CA LEU A 343 -10.20 16.12 -24.07
C LEU A 343 -9.65 17.55 -24.06
N GLU A 344 -10.41 18.53 -23.59
CA GLU A 344 -9.90 19.90 -23.37
C GLU A 344 -8.77 19.90 -22.33
N VAL A 345 -8.95 19.18 -21.21
CA VAL A 345 -7.89 19.01 -20.20
C VAL A 345 -6.65 18.34 -20.80
N LYS A 346 -6.81 17.31 -21.64
CA LYS A 346 -5.69 16.70 -22.39
C LYS A 346 -4.92 17.73 -23.21
N ILE A 347 -5.62 18.56 -23.99
CA ILE A 347 -5.00 19.59 -24.83
C ILE A 347 -4.26 20.61 -23.96
N PHE A 348 -4.84 20.97 -22.81
CA PHE A 348 -4.21 21.87 -21.86
C PHE A 348 -2.92 21.28 -21.26
N MET A 349 -2.92 20.01 -20.86
CA MET A 349 -1.71 19.30 -20.39
C MET A 349 -0.60 19.32 -21.44
N GLU A 350 -0.93 19.03 -22.70
CA GLU A 350 0.04 19.05 -23.81
C GLU A 350 0.60 20.46 -24.05
N LYS A 351 -0.23 21.51 -23.95
CA LYS A 351 0.21 22.91 -24.06
C LYS A 351 1.15 23.34 -22.93
N MET A 352 0.99 22.76 -21.73
CA MET A 352 1.91 22.97 -20.61
C MET A 352 3.21 22.17 -20.74
N GLY A 353 3.37 21.37 -21.81
CA GLY A 353 4.53 20.51 -22.01
C GLY A 353 4.54 19.27 -21.11
N ILE A 354 3.39 18.88 -20.55
CA ILE A 354 3.26 17.66 -19.74
C ILE A 354 3.06 16.47 -20.68
N GLU A 355 3.99 15.52 -20.64
CA GLU A 355 3.87 14.28 -21.39
C GLU A 355 2.80 13.36 -20.77
N LEU A 356 1.87 12.91 -21.61
CA LEU A 356 0.77 12.05 -21.19
C LEU A 356 1.28 10.64 -20.90
N ASP A 357 0.86 10.07 -19.79
CA ASP A 357 1.22 8.71 -19.41
C ASP A 357 0.19 7.68 -19.89
N VAL A 358 0.51 6.40 -19.71
CA VAL A 358 -0.37 5.27 -20.03
C VAL A 358 -1.73 5.40 -19.35
N TYR A 359 -1.78 5.99 -18.14
CA TYR A 359 -3.01 6.14 -17.38
C TYR A 359 -3.94 7.20 -18.02
N THR A 360 -3.41 8.35 -18.42
CA THR A 360 -4.17 9.42 -19.09
C THR A 360 -4.82 8.89 -20.36
N TYR A 361 -4.04 8.24 -21.22
CA TYR A 361 -4.52 7.66 -22.48
C TYR A 361 -5.63 6.63 -22.26
N ASN A 362 -5.42 5.70 -21.33
CA ASN A 362 -6.40 4.66 -21.03
C ASN A 362 -7.70 5.21 -20.43
N THR A 363 -7.61 6.23 -19.58
CA THR A 363 -8.78 6.86 -18.94
C THR A 363 -9.64 7.56 -19.98
N LEU A 364 -9.03 8.35 -20.87
CA LEU A 364 -9.73 9.02 -21.97
C LEU A 364 -10.32 8.00 -22.96
N ALA A 365 -9.56 6.97 -23.35
CA ALA A 365 -10.07 5.93 -24.25
C ALA A 365 -11.25 5.16 -23.64
N CYS A 366 -11.22 4.87 -22.34
CA CYS A 366 -12.34 4.29 -21.62
C CYS A 366 -13.56 5.22 -21.57
N GLY A 367 -13.35 6.52 -21.35
CA GLY A 367 -14.38 7.55 -21.40
C GLY A 367 -15.04 7.64 -22.77
N LEU A 368 -14.25 7.77 -23.83
CA LEU A 368 -14.71 7.79 -25.22
C LEU A 368 -15.49 6.53 -25.59
N ARG A 369 -15.00 5.35 -25.18
CA ARG A 369 -15.71 4.07 -25.38
C ARG A 369 -17.08 4.06 -24.71
N ARG A 370 -17.21 4.59 -23.48
CA ARG A 370 -18.49 4.71 -22.77
C ARG A 370 -19.43 5.71 -23.46
N GLY A 371 -18.88 6.78 -24.03
CA GLY A 371 -19.62 7.75 -24.86
C GLY A 371 -19.91 7.27 -26.28
N ASN A 372 -19.66 5.99 -26.60
CA ASN A 372 -19.82 5.40 -27.94
C ASN A 372 -19.03 6.10 -29.07
N ARG A 373 -17.93 6.79 -28.73
CA ARG A 373 -17.00 7.46 -29.67
C ARG A 373 -15.81 6.55 -29.95
N LEU A 374 -16.08 5.38 -30.54
CA LEU A 374 -15.12 4.28 -30.67
C LEU A 374 -13.92 4.65 -31.57
N ASP A 375 -14.15 5.36 -32.68
CA ASP A 375 -13.09 5.78 -33.60
C ASP A 375 -12.08 6.71 -32.94
N GLU A 376 -12.55 7.68 -32.14
CA GLU A 376 -11.68 8.59 -31.40
C GLU A 376 -10.89 7.85 -30.32
N ALA A 377 -11.50 6.89 -29.62
CA ALA A 377 -10.80 6.06 -28.63
C ALA A 377 -9.68 5.24 -29.27
N LYS A 378 -9.95 4.67 -30.46
CA LYS A 378 -8.97 3.90 -31.24
C LYS A 378 -7.82 4.78 -31.72
N ASN A 379 -8.13 5.92 -32.33
CA ASN A 379 -7.13 6.90 -32.78
C ASN A 379 -6.26 7.38 -31.61
N LEU A 380 -6.86 7.63 -30.45
CA LEU A 380 -6.13 8.05 -29.25
C LEU A 380 -5.12 7.00 -28.77
N LEU A 381 -5.47 5.71 -28.82
CA LEU A 381 -4.57 4.61 -28.46
C LEU A 381 -3.51 4.34 -29.54
N HIS A 382 -3.77 4.65 -30.81
CA HIS A 382 -2.73 4.64 -31.84
C HIS A 382 -1.72 5.78 -31.64
N ILE A 383 -2.19 7.00 -31.35
CA ILE A 383 -1.31 8.14 -31.02
C ILE A 383 -0.43 7.82 -29.81
N MET A 384 -0.96 7.11 -28.80
CA MET A 384 -0.17 6.64 -27.66
C MET A 384 1.03 5.80 -28.11
N ILE A 385 0.82 4.86 -29.04
CA ILE A 385 1.87 4.00 -29.59
C ILE A 385 2.88 4.82 -30.42
N GLU A 386 2.39 5.73 -31.26
CA GLU A 386 3.23 6.60 -32.09
C GLU A 386 4.13 7.52 -31.27
N LYS A 387 3.64 8.01 -30.12
CA LYS A 387 4.45 8.77 -29.15
C LYS A 387 5.41 7.90 -28.31
N GLY A 388 5.50 6.60 -28.59
CA GLY A 388 6.40 5.67 -27.89
C GLY A 388 5.92 5.26 -26.49
N VAL A 389 4.69 5.59 -26.11
CA VAL A 389 4.11 5.18 -24.83
C VAL A 389 3.61 3.74 -24.94
N LYS A 390 4.26 2.82 -24.22
CA LYS A 390 3.99 1.38 -24.34
C LYS A 390 2.59 1.02 -23.84
N PRO A 391 1.72 0.41 -24.67
CA PRO A 391 0.41 -0.09 -24.24
C PRO A 391 0.53 -1.10 -23.10
N ASN A 392 -0.39 -1.01 -22.13
CA ASN A 392 -0.48 -1.99 -21.05
C ASN A 392 -1.73 -2.88 -21.23
N HIS A 393 -2.00 -3.73 -20.23
CA HIS A 393 -3.14 -4.64 -20.29
C HIS A 393 -4.51 -3.93 -20.45
N VAL A 394 -4.67 -2.72 -19.90
CA VAL A 394 -5.89 -1.92 -20.04
C VAL A 394 -5.99 -1.37 -21.47
N SER A 395 -4.90 -0.87 -22.03
CA SER A 395 -4.85 -0.36 -23.42
C SER A 395 -5.30 -1.42 -24.43
N TYR A 396 -4.71 -2.62 -24.33
CA TYR A 396 -5.09 -3.76 -25.19
C TYR A 396 -6.52 -4.20 -24.97
N THR A 397 -6.97 -4.30 -23.71
CA THR A 397 -8.36 -4.71 -23.41
C THR A 397 -9.37 -3.71 -23.98
N THR A 398 -9.06 -2.41 -23.95
CA THR A 398 -9.89 -1.36 -24.53
C THR A 398 -9.94 -1.46 -26.06
N LEU A 399 -8.80 -1.62 -26.75
CA LEU A 399 -8.77 -1.83 -28.21
C LEU A 399 -9.54 -3.08 -28.63
N ILE A 400 -9.33 -4.19 -27.92
CA ILE A 400 -10.06 -5.45 -28.15
C ILE A 400 -11.57 -5.22 -27.98
N SER A 401 -11.98 -4.51 -26.93
CA SER A 401 -13.41 -4.18 -26.70
C SER A 401 -14.00 -3.33 -27.81
N ILE A 402 -13.24 -2.38 -28.36
CA ILE A 402 -13.68 -1.54 -29.49
C ILE A 402 -13.93 -2.43 -30.72
N HIS A 403 -12.95 -3.26 -31.10
CA HIS A 403 -13.08 -4.17 -32.24
C HIS A 403 -14.19 -5.23 -32.05
N CYS A 404 -14.39 -5.73 -30.83
CA CYS A 404 -15.50 -6.62 -30.52
C CYS A 404 -16.87 -5.93 -30.73
N ASN A 405 -17.00 -4.66 -30.37
CA ASN A 405 -18.23 -3.89 -30.58
C ASN A 405 -18.47 -3.57 -32.07
N GLU A 406 -17.41 -3.37 -32.86
CA GLU A 406 -17.47 -3.21 -34.32
C GLU A 406 -17.76 -4.55 -35.05
N GLY A 407 -17.68 -5.69 -34.34
CA GLY A 407 -17.85 -7.03 -34.92
C GLY A 407 -16.61 -7.61 -35.60
N ASP A 408 -15.49 -6.87 -35.60
CA ASP A 408 -14.19 -7.28 -36.12
C ASP A 408 -13.46 -8.22 -35.14
N MET A 409 -13.99 -9.43 -35.06
CA MET A 409 -13.39 -10.49 -34.24
C MET A 409 -12.07 -11.04 -34.80
N VAL A 410 -11.64 -10.62 -35.99
CA VAL A 410 -10.33 -11.02 -36.54
C VAL A 410 -9.26 -10.17 -35.87
N GLU A 411 -9.45 -8.85 -35.90
CA GLU A 411 -8.50 -7.92 -35.30
C GLU A 411 -8.49 -8.02 -33.77
N ALA A 412 -9.66 -8.21 -33.14
CA ALA A 412 -9.75 -8.47 -31.70
C ALA A 412 -8.90 -9.70 -31.27
N ARG A 413 -8.91 -10.80 -32.06
CA ARG A 413 -8.05 -11.97 -31.79
C ARG A 413 -6.58 -11.69 -32.03
N ARG A 414 -6.24 -10.89 -33.05
CA ARG A 414 -4.87 -10.50 -33.35
C ARG A 414 -4.28 -9.74 -32.16
N LEU A 415 -4.99 -8.72 -31.68
CA LEU A 415 -4.63 -7.92 -30.52
C LEU A 415 -4.55 -8.74 -29.23
N PHE A 416 -5.47 -9.68 -29.02
CA PHE A 416 -5.42 -10.59 -27.87
C PHE A 416 -4.13 -11.42 -27.81
N ARG A 417 -3.62 -11.87 -28.97
CA ARG A 417 -2.34 -12.60 -29.04
C ARG A 417 -1.13 -11.67 -28.92
N GLU A 418 -1.21 -10.52 -29.57
CA GLU A 418 -0.15 -9.50 -29.54
C GLU A 418 0.11 -9.00 -28.11
N MET A 419 -0.94 -8.82 -27.31
CA MET A 419 -0.87 -8.46 -25.90
C MET A 419 0.13 -9.33 -25.13
N ALA A 420 0.04 -10.67 -25.29
CA ALA A 420 0.93 -11.62 -24.64
C ALA A 420 2.37 -11.54 -25.17
N ALA A 421 2.55 -11.33 -26.47
CA ALA A 421 3.87 -11.16 -27.09
C ALA A 421 4.59 -9.90 -26.59
N ASN A 422 3.83 -8.84 -26.28
CA ASN A 422 4.35 -7.58 -25.74
C ASN A 422 4.44 -7.55 -24.20
N GLY A 423 4.33 -8.71 -23.54
CA GLY A 423 4.52 -8.84 -22.09
C GLY A 423 3.31 -8.46 -21.24
N ALA A 424 2.17 -8.13 -21.84
CA ALA A 424 0.91 -7.92 -21.14
C ALA A 424 0.10 -9.23 -21.11
N LYS A 425 -0.22 -9.74 -19.91
CA LYS A 425 -1.03 -10.96 -19.79
C LYS A 425 -2.53 -10.62 -19.88
N PRO A 426 -3.34 -11.37 -20.65
CA PRO A 426 -4.79 -11.23 -20.64
C PRO A 426 -5.34 -11.41 -19.22
N SER A 427 -6.16 -10.45 -18.79
CA SER A 427 -6.84 -10.47 -17.50
C SER A 427 -8.20 -11.17 -17.60
N LEU A 428 -8.85 -11.43 -16.47
CA LEU A 428 -10.24 -11.89 -16.40
C LEU A 428 -11.18 -10.99 -17.24
N VAL A 429 -11.00 -9.67 -17.15
CA VAL A 429 -11.77 -8.69 -17.94
C VAL A 429 -11.52 -8.87 -19.45
N THR A 430 -10.28 -9.13 -19.85
CA THR A 430 -9.92 -9.35 -21.26
C THR A 430 -10.61 -10.60 -21.83
N TYR A 431 -10.69 -11.69 -21.06
CA TYR A 431 -11.44 -12.88 -21.43
C TYR A 431 -12.93 -12.60 -21.54
N ASN A 432 -13.51 -11.89 -20.56
CA ASN A 432 -14.93 -11.52 -20.58
C ASN A 432 -15.29 -10.68 -21.81
N VAL A 433 -14.43 -9.72 -22.20
CA VAL A 433 -14.61 -8.91 -23.43
C VAL A 433 -14.62 -9.79 -24.69
N MET A 434 -13.68 -10.74 -24.80
CA MET A 434 -13.64 -11.66 -25.94
C MET A 434 -14.88 -12.56 -26.01
N MET A 435 -15.31 -13.09 -24.85
CA MET A 435 -16.51 -13.91 -24.74
C MET A 435 -17.75 -13.13 -25.18
N ASP A 436 -17.96 -11.92 -24.63
CA ASP A 436 -19.08 -11.04 -24.99
C ASP A 436 -19.07 -10.70 -26.50
N GLY A 437 -17.90 -10.41 -27.07
CA GLY A 437 -17.75 -10.19 -28.52
C GLY A 437 -18.20 -11.40 -29.36
N TYR A 438 -17.84 -12.62 -28.97
CA TYR A 438 -18.31 -13.84 -29.66
C TYR A 438 -19.81 -14.08 -29.47
N ILE A 439 -20.34 -13.83 -28.28
CA ILE A 439 -21.76 -13.94 -27.97
C ILE A 439 -22.57 -13.01 -28.88
N LYS A 440 -22.18 -11.74 -28.98
CA LYS A 440 -22.81 -10.74 -29.86
C LYS A 440 -22.75 -11.11 -31.34
N LYS A 441 -21.68 -11.78 -31.77
CA LYS A 441 -21.54 -12.32 -33.14
C LYS A 441 -22.28 -13.67 -33.35
N GLY A 442 -23.00 -14.18 -32.33
CA GLY A 442 -23.70 -15.46 -32.38
C GLY A 442 -22.78 -16.70 -32.32
N SER A 443 -21.48 -16.52 -32.07
CA SER A 443 -20.48 -17.59 -32.09
C SER A 443 -20.26 -18.24 -30.71
N MET A 444 -21.31 -18.81 -30.12
CA MET A 444 -21.25 -19.37 -28.75
C MET A 444 -20.17 -20.43 -28.51
N ARG A 445 -19.86 -21.25 -29.52
CA ARG A 445 -18.81 -22.28 -29.40
C ARG A 445 -17.45 -21.68 -29.08
N GLU A 446 -17.15 -20.50 -29.64
CA GLU A 446 -15.91 -19.78 -29.36
C GLU A 446 -15.94 -19.13 -27.96
N ALA A 447 -17.09 -18.59 -27.53
CA ALA A 447 -17.24 -18.06 -26.17
C ALA A 447 -17.00 -19.14 -25.10
N GLU A 448 -17.56 -20.34 -25.26
CA GLU A 448 -17.32 -21.48 -24.37
C GLU A 448 -15.85 -21.94 -24.39
N ARG A 449 -15.19 -21.86 -25.55
CA ARG A 449 -13.76 -22.17 -25.68
C ARG A 449 -12.92 -21.19 -24.86
N PHE A 450 -13.25 -19.90 -24.88
CA PHE A 450 -12.58 -18.89 -24.06
C PHE A 450 -12.82 -19.13 -22.56
N LYS A 451 -14.04 -19.54 -22.13
CA LYS A 451 -14.31 -19.97 -20.74
C LYS A 451 -13.38 -21.12 -20.30
N LYS A 452 -13.23 -22.13 -21.15
CA LYS A 452 -12.33 -23.27 -20.85
C LYS A 452 -10.86 -22.87 -20.82
N GLU A 453 -10.46 -21.93 -21.68
CA GLU A 453 -9.08 -21.43 -21.71
C GLU A 453 -8.73 -20.63 -20.45
N MET A 454 -9.62 -19.76 -19.98
CA MET A 454 -9.40 -18.99 -18.75
C MET A 454 -9.28 -19.90 -17.53
N GLU A 455 -10.14 -20.92 -17.40
CA GLU A 455 -10.09 -21.91 -16.31
C GLU A 455 -8.76 -22.69 -16.33
N LYS A 456 -8.29 -23.11 -17.52
CA LYS A 456 -6.99 -23.78 -17.68
C LYS A 456 -5.79 -22.92 -17.28
N LYS A 457 -5.92 -21.59 -17.36
CA LYS A 457 -4.88 -20.64 -16.93
C LYS A 457 -4.99 -20.27 -15.45
N GLY A 458 -5.88 -20.91 -14.69
CA GLY A 458 -6.10 -20.64 -13.27
C GLY A 458 -6.93 -19.38 -12.99
N LEU A 459 -7.57 -18.80 -14.01
CA LEU A 459 -8.50 -17.70 -13.82
C LEU A 459 -9.90 -18.28 -13.52
N VAL A 460 -10.47 -17.87 -12.40
CA VAL A 460 -11.82 -18.29 -12.00
C VAL A 460 -12.85 -17.40 -12.72
N PRO A 461 -13.79 -17.97 -13.50
CA PRO A 461 -14.88 -17.21 -14.08
C PRO A 461 -15.70 -16.49 -13.02
N ASP A 462 -16.00 -15.21 -13.25
CA ASP A 462 -16.76 -14.37 -12.33
C ASP A 462 -18.23 -14.26 -12.74
N ILE A 463 -18.97 -13.48 -11.94
CA ILE A 463 -20.38 -13.14 -12.17
C ILE A 463 -20.59 -12.63 -13.61
N TYR A 464 -19.67 -11.83 -14.15
CA TYR A 464 -19.77 -11.30 -15.50
C TYR A 464 -19.54 -12.38 -16.57
N SER A 465 -18.56 -13.29 -16.38
CA SER A 465 -18.34 -14.43 -17.28
C SER A 465 -19.60 -15.29 -17.42
N TYR A 466 -20.22 -15.65 -16.29
CA TYR A 466 -21.43 -16.45 -16.27
C TYR A 466 -22.64 -15.69 -16.82
N ALA A 467 -22.85 -14.44 -16.41
CA ALA A 467 -23.96 -13.63 -16.92
C ALA A 467 -23.91 -13.46 -18.44
N ALA A 468 -22.72 -13.24 -19.02
CA ALA A 468 -22.54 -13.14 -20.46
C ALA A 468 -22.94 -14.45 -21.17
N LEU A 469 -22.49 -15.60 -20.66
CA LEU A 469 -22.84 -16.91 -21.24
C LEU A 469 -24.32 -17.25 -21.09
N VAL A 470 -24.89 -16.99 -19.91
CA VAL A 470 -26.34 -17.16 -19.64
C VAL A 470 -27.16 -16.33 -20.63
N HIS A 471 -26.83 -15.04 -20.78
CA HIS A 471 -27.46 -14.16 -21.75
C HIS A 471 -27.29 -14.70 -23.19
N GLY A 472 -26.08 -15.10 -23.57
CA GLY A 472 -25.81 -15.63 -24.91
C GLY A 472 -26.57 -16.92 -25.24
N HIS A 473 -26.74 -17.82 -24.27
CA HIS A 473 -27.55 -19.03 -24.44
C HIS A 473 -29.05 -18.72 -24.51
N CYS A 474 -29.54 -17.76 -23.73
CA CYS A 474 -30.94 -17.31 -23.79
C CYS A 474 -31.28 -16.68 -25.14
N VAL A 475 -30.42 -15.79 -25.66
CA VAL A 475 -30.62 -15.16 -26.98
C VAL A 475 -30.61 -16.18 -28.11
N ASN A 476 -29.87 -17.28 -27.95
CA ASN A 476 -29.81 -18.37 -28.94
C ASN A 476 -30.88 -19.46 -28.74
N GLY A 477 -31.87 -19.26 -27.87
CA GLY A 477 -32.96 -20.22 -27.63
C GLY A 477 -32.49 -21.54 -27.01
N LYS A 478 -31.43 -21.50 -26.20
CA LYS A 478 -30.89 -22.66 -25.46
C LYS A 478 -31.03 -22.44 -23.96
N VAL A 479 -32.24 -22.11 -23.51
CA VAL A 479 -32.46 -21.66 -22.13
C VAL A 479 -32.13 -22.74 -21.10
N ASP A 480 -32.31 -24.02 -21.41
CA ASP A 480 -31.89 -25.12 -20.52
C ASP A 480 -30.39 -25.13 -20.20
N VAL A 481 -29.56 -24.76 -21.18
CA VAL A 481 -28.10 -24.65 -20.96
C VAL A 481 -27.81 -23.41 -20.10
N ALA A 482 -28.55 -22.33 -20.31
CA ALA A 482 -28.44 -21.12 -19.50
C ALA A 482 -28.81 -21.38 -18.02
N LEU A 483 -29.89 -22.12 -17.76
CA LEU A 483 -30.29 -22.54 -16.41
C LEU A 483 -29.21 -23.38 -15.72
N LYS A 484 -28.60 -24.34 -16.44
CA LYS A 484 -27.48 -25.14 -15.89
C LYS A 484 -26.28 -24.28 -15.52
N LEU A 485 -25.92 -23.30 -16.36
CA LEU A 485 -24.83 -22.37 -16.08
C LEU A 485 -25.13 -21.46 -14.89
N PHE A 486 -26.39 -21.08 -14.70
CA PHE A 486 -26.86 -20.28 -13.58
C PHE A 486 -26.77 -21.03 -12.24
N GLU A 487 -27.12 -22.31 -12.24
CA GLU A 487 -26.97 -23.15 -11.06
C GLU A 487 -25.48 -23.46 -10.77
N GLU A 488 -24.65 -23.69 -11.79
CA GLU A 488 -23.19 -23.80 -11.63
C GLU A 488 -22.60 -22.56 -10.95
N MET A 489 -23.06 -21.37 -11.35
CA MET A 489 -22.66 -20.10 -10.76
C MET A 489 -22.97 -20.03 -9.25
N LYS A 490 -24.18 -20.42 -8.84
CA LYS A 490 -24.57 -20.46 -7.42
C LYS A 490 -23.75 -21.47 -6.63
N GLN A 491 -23.54 -22.66 -7.17
CA GLN A 491 -22.76 -23.73 -6.51
C GLN A 491 -21.31 -23.33 -6.25
N ARG A 492 -20.74 -22.47 -7.11
CA ARG A 492 -19.39 -21.90 -6.92
C ARG A 492 -19.36 -20.70 -5.96
N GLY A 493 -20.45 -20.42 -5.26
CA GLY A 493 -20.56 -19.33 -4.28
C GLY A 493 -20.70 -17.94 -4.89
N SER A 494 -20.96 -17.83 -6.20
CA SER A 494 -21.22 -16.54 -6.84
C SER A 494 -22.69 -16.17 -6.71
N LYS A 495 -22.98 -15.00 -6.15
CA LYS A 495 -24.35 -14.47 -6.09
C LYS A 495 -24.77 -13.96 -7.47
N PRO A 496 -25.87 -14.48 -8.05
CA PRO A 496 -26.41 -13.94 -9.30
C PRO A 496 -26.74 -12.44 -9.19
N ASN A 497 -26.54 -11.70 -10.27
CA ASN A 497 -26.91 -10.30 -10.35
C ASN A 497 -28.23 -10.12 -11.12
N LEU A 498 -28.80 -8.91 -11.08
CA LEU A 498 -30.03 -8.57 -11.78
C LEU A 498 -29.95 -8.93 -13.28
N VAL A 499 -28.82 -8.68 -13.93
CA VAL A 499 -28.62 -8.96 -15.37
C VAL A 499 -28.80 -10.45 -15.69
N ALA A 500 -28.26 -11.35 -14.87
CA ALA A 500 -28.39 -12.80 -15.08
C ALA A 500 -29.84 -13.28 -14.90
N TYR A 501 -30.54 -12.78 -13.87
CA TYR A 501 -31.96 -13.05 -13.66
C TYR A 501 -32.82 -12.53 -14.83
N THR A 502 -32.62 -11.27 -15.23
CA THR A 502 -33.36 -10.65 -16.35
C THR A 502 -33.15 -11.41 -17.66
N ALA A 503 -31.93 -11.86 -17.94
CA ALA A 503 -31.63 -12.64 -19.14
C ALA A 503 -32.38 -13.99 -19.16
N LEU A 504 -32.40 -14.73 -18.04
CA LEU A 504 -33.10 -16.01 -17.93
C LEU A 504 -34.60 -15.86 -18.00
N ILE A 505 -35.17 -14.91 -17.26
CA ILE A 505 -36.60 -14.64 -17.23
C ILE A 505 -37.07 -14.24 -18.63
N SER A 506 -36.32 -13.39 -19.32
CA SER A 506 -36.58 -13.03 -20.72
C SER A 506 -36.44 -14.22 -21.68
N GLY A 507 -35.47 -15.11 -21.45
CA GLY A 507 -35.27 -16.32 -22.23
C GLY A 507 -36.44 -17.30 -22.08
N LEU A 508 -36.82 -17.61 -20.84
CA LEU A 508 -37.95 -18.48 -20.50
C LEU A 508 -39.28 -17.92 -21.01
N ALA A 509 -39.49 -16.61 -20.87
CA ALA A 509 -40.65 -15.90 -21.41
C ALA A 509 -40.77 -16.11 -22.94
N LYS A 510 -39.66 -16.02 -23.67
CA LYS A 510 -39.63 -16.22 -25.13
C LYS A 510 -39.87 -17.67 -25.54
N GLU A 511 -39.50 -18.64 -24.69
CA GLU A 511 -39.78 -20.07 -24.90
C GLU A 511 -41.18 -20.50 -24.41
N GLY A 512 -41.98 -19.59 -23.83
CA GLY A 512 -43.31 -19.92 -23.29
C GLY A 512 -43.30 -20.63 -21.93
N ARG A 513 -42.17 -20.64 -21.22
CA ARG A 513 -42.00 -21.31 -19.91
C ARG A 513 -42.31 -20.35 -18.76
N SER A 514 -43.54 -19.85 -18.73
CA SER A 514 -43.95 -18.78 -17.79
C SER A 514 -43.83 -19.17 -16.32
N GLU A 515 -44.17 -20.40 -15.93
CA GLU A 515 -44.07 -20.84 -14.52
C GLU A 515 -42.64 -20.75 -13.98
N GLU A 516 -41.65 -21.22 -14.75
CA GLU A 516 -40.24 -21.15 -14.37
C GLU A 516 -39.72 -19.70 -14.35
N ALA A 517 -40.22 -18.86 -15.25
CA ALA A 517 -39.89 -17.43 -15.27
C ALA A 517 -40.40 -16.72 -13.98
N PHE A 518 -41.63 -17.04 -13.54
CA PHE A 518 -42.16 -16.53 -12.27
C PHE A 518 -41.38 -17.06 -11.05
N GLN A 519 -40.99 -18.34 -11.05
CA GLN A 519 -40.19 -18.89 -9.95
C GLN A 519 -38.82 -18.19 -9.83
N LEU A 520 -38.16 -17.90 -10.95
CA LEU A 520 -36.91 -17.13 -10.94
C LEU A 520 -37.11 -15.69 -10.48
N TYR A 521 -38.25 -15.07 -10.78
CA TYR A 521 -38.60 -13.74 -10.30
C TYR A 521 -38.75 -13.72 -8.77
N GLU A 522 -39.43 -14.70 -8.18
CA GLU A 522 -39.53 -14.83 -6.72
C GLU A 522 -38.17 -15.04 -6.06
N ASN A 523 -37.32 -15.89 -6.65
CA ASN A 523 -35.96 -16.12 -6.16
C ASN A 523 -35.13 -14.83 -6.18
N MET A 524 -35.27 -14.01 -7.21
CA MET A 524 -34.61 -12.71 -7.31
C MET A 524 -35.02 -11.75 -6.18
N LEU A 525 -36.32 -11.72 -5.83
CA LEU A 525 -36.81 -10.93 -4.70
C LEU A 525 -36.29 -11.47 -3.36
N GLY A 526 -36.23 -12.80 -3.21
CA GLY A 526 -35.64 -13.45 -2.04
C GLY A 526 -34.14 -13.13 -1.85
N ASP A 527 -33.42 -12.91 -2.94
CA ASP A 527 -32.02 -12.46 -2.94
C ASP A 527 -31.84 -10.95 -2.66
N GLY A 528 -32.95 -10.21 -2.47
CA GLY A 528 -32.94 -8.78 -2.16
C GLY A 528 -32.67 -7.86 -3.35
N LEU A 529 -32.84 -8.35 -4.58
CA LEU A 529 -32.65 -7.58 -5.81
C LEU A 529 -33.97 -6.92 -6.23
N THR A 530 -33.91 -5.65 -6.62
CA THR A 530 -35.06 -4.90 -7.13
C THR A 530 -35.22 -5.10 -8.64
N PRO A 531 -36.40 -5.50 -9.12
CA PRO A 531 -36.72 -5.55 -10.55
C PRO A 531 -36.49 -4.20 -11.24
N ASP A 532 -36.07 -4.21 -12.50
CA ASP A 532 -36.07 -3.04 -13.37
C ASP A 532 -37.21 -3.09 -14.41
N ASP A 533 -37.44 -1.98 -15.12
CA ASP A 533 -38.49 -1.85 -16.13
C ASP A 533 -38.36 -2.90 -17.26
N THR A 534 -37.14 -3.34 -17.55
CA THR A 534 -36.87 -4.34 -18.59
C THR A 534 -37.36 -5.73 -18.16
N LEU A 535 -37.19 -6.07 -16.89
CA LEU A 535 -37.69 -7.31 -16.31
C LEU A 535 -39.21 -7.38 -16.31
N TYR A 536 -39.88 -6.30 -15.89
CA TYR A 536 -41.35 -6.23 -15.92
C TYR A 536 -41.90 -6.39 -17.34
N SER A 537 -41.26 -5.74 -18.31
CA SER A 537 -41.64 -5.86 -19.73
C SER A 537 -41.51 -7.30 -20.23
N ALA A 538 -40.47 -8.03 -19.81
CA ALA A 538 -40.26 -9.43 -20.17
C ALA A 538 -41.34 -10.37 -19.57
N LEU A 539 -41.70 -10.17 -18.30
CA LEU A 539 -42.75 -10.93 -17.61
C LEU A 539 -44.14 -10.66 -18.17
N VAL A 540 -44.46 -9.40 -18.49
CA VAL A 540 -45.74 -9.06 -19.13
C VAL A 540 -45.82 -9.66 -20.54
N GLY A 541 -44.68 -9.70 -21.26
CA GLY A 541 -44.57 -10.38 -22.54
C GLY A 541 -44.93 -11.87 -22.46
N SER A 542 -44.47 -12.59 -21.43
CA SER A 542 -44.74 -14.03 -21.26
C SER A 542 -46.22 -14.35 -21.03
N LEU A 543 -46.92 -13.48 -20.28
CA LEU A 543 -48.36 -13.63 -20.02
C LEU A 543 -49.23 -13.46 -21.28
N HIS A 544 -48.72 -12.78 -22.31
CA HIS A 544 -49.41 -12.62 -23.59
C HIS A 544 -49.10 -13.74 -24.59
N THR A 545 -47.93 -14.40 -24.48
CA THR A 545 -47.59 -15.56 -25.32
C THR A 545 -48.36 -16.82 -24.93
N ASP A 546 -48.61 -17.05 -23.62
CA ASP A 546 -49.42 -18.18 -23.12
C ASP A 546 -50.87 -18.15 -23.64
N LYS A 547 -51.40 -16.96 -23.94
CA LYS A 547 -52.76 -16.80 -24.48
C LYS A 547 -52.88 -17.15 -25.96
N LYS A 548 -51.78 -17.17 -26.72
CA LYS A 548 -51.82 -17.50 -28.16
C LYS A 548 -51.77 -19.01 -28.43
N GLU A 549 -51.13 -19.80 -27.58
CA GLU A 549 -51.09 -21.27 -27.75
C GLU A 549 -52.37 -21.96 -27.27
N ASN A 550 -53.10 -21.37 -26.32
CA ASN A 550 -54.40 -21.87 -25.85
C ASN A 550 -55.60 -21.58 -26.77
N VAL A 551 -55.37 -21.02 -27.96
CA VAL A 551 -56.42 -20.81 -28.99
C VAL A 551 -56.04 -21.57 -30.27
N SER A 552 -56.04 -22.90 -30.18
CA SER A 552 -56.16 -23.79 -31.35
C SER A 552 -57.63 -24.19 -31.52
N PRO A 553 -58.20 -24.20 -32.74
CA PRO A 553 -59.64 -24.34 -32.94
C PRO A 553 -60.09 -25.76 -32.62
N ARG A 554 -61.13 -25.90 -31.78
CA ARG A 554 -61.89 -27.15 -31.67
C ARG A 554 -62.43 -27.51 -33.05
N ARG A 555 -61.82 -28.51 -33.70
CA ARG A 555 -62.36 -29.20 -34.86
C ARG A 555 -63.42 -30.20 -34.39
N SER A 556 -64.68 -29.88 -34.63
CA SER A 556 -65.72 -30.69 -35.31
C SER A 556 -67.08 -30.12 -34.96
#